data_AF-A0A935ZGF3-F1
#
_entry.id   AF-A0A935ZGF3-F1
#
_cell.length_a   1.000
_cell.length_b   1.000
_cell.length_c   1.000
_cell.angle_alpha   90.00
_cell.angle_beta   90.00
_cell.angle_gamma   90.00
#
_symmetry.space_group_name_H-M   'P 1'
#
loop_
_entity.id
_entity.type
_entity.pdbx_description
1 polymer ?
#
loop_
_entity_poly.entity_id
_entity_poly.type
_entity_poly.pdbx_seq_one_letter_code
_entity_poly.pdbx_strand_id
1 'polypeptide(L)'
;MTYERPTTFAVLFTLSALVAPACDSGASRATDEPIPAPSASVPRDEPKAESEKDTGQGDTARPAAELDTGGACPEGMALVDGDYCSAVEQRCKEGKSWYAKWNDKTICLEFEAPSKCVGTKEHKRFCMDRYEYPNRAGVRPTVMNDFPMAQRLCADQGKRVCTETEWTMACEGPEYKPYPYGFARDPEICRGDQKGVEPEPEGTSENGIPFYKFASKDREVRRAELERLWQGVPSGSQPKCVSDYGVYDMPGNADELAAAESKESLYDNVTTGGPWRYGVRNQCRPKITTHNEGFAYYYLSFRCCAEADGKPTDPRSPKQIRRHEEWRGGKPPVRDSWDGDPMPDATQGALEPKREKPARKTAKAPKPEPR
;
A
#
# COMPACT_ATOMS: atom_id res chain seq x y z
N MET A 1 -25.61 52.48 15.05
CA MET A 1 -25.85 51.37 14.11
C MET A 1 -26.12 50.13 14.93
N THR A 2 -27.40 49.81 15.08
CA THR A 2 -27.94 48.64 15.76
C THR A 2 -28.01 47.48 14.78
N TYR A 3 -27.59 46.28 15.18
CA TYR A 3 -27.55 45.08 14.35
C TYR A 3 -28.61 44.10 14.87
N GLU A 4 -29.71 43.92 14.12
CA GLU A 4 -30.75 42.93 14.41
C GLU A 4 -30.46 41.60 13.70
N ARG A 5 -30.77 40.49 14.38
CA ARG A 5 -30.66 39.11 13.89
C ARG A 5 -31.91 38.72 13.08
N PRO A 6 -31.82 37.90 12.02
CA PRO A 6 -33.00 37.39 11.34
C PRO A 6 -33.52 36.09 11.95
N THR A 7 -34.84 36.02 12.00
CA THR A 7 -35.71 34.98 12.56
C THR A 7 -35.91 33.82 11.58
N THR A 8 -35.95 32.61 12.12
CA THR A 8 -36.30 31.34 11.48
C THR A 8 -37.75 31.31 10.97
N PHE A 9 -37.97 30.87 9.72
CA PHE A 9 -39.29 30.49 9.19
C PHE A 9 -39.38 28.97 9.02
N ALA A 10 -40.39 28.38 9.66
CA ALA A 10 -40.80 26.98 9.51
C ALA A 10 -41.79 26.85 8.35
N VAL A 11 -41.62 25.86 7.48
CA VAL A 11 -42.53 25.53 6.38
C VAL A 11 -43.40 24.34 6.80
N LEU A 12 -44.72 24.55 6.86
CA LEU A 12 -45.72 23.50 7.05
C LEU A 12 -45.92 22.70 5.76
N PHE A 13 -45.92 21.37 5.89
CA PHE A 13 -46.41 20.45 4.86
C PHE A 13 -47.93 20.24 5.01
N THR A 14 -48.68 20.47 3.94
CA THR A 14 -50.09 20.06 3.83
C THR A 14 -50.21 18.81 2.97
N LEU A 15 -50.81 17.76 3.55
CA LEU A 15 -51.28 16.57 2.86
C LEU A 15 -52.54 16.91 2.04
N SER A 16 -52.56 16.52 0.77
CA SER A 16 -53.79 16.34 0.00
C SER A 16 -53.73 14.98 -0.71
N ALA A 17 -54.62 14.08 -0.30
CA ALA A 17 -55.00 12.89 -1.05
C ALA A 17 -56.28 13.20 -1.83
N LEU A 18 -56.42 12.63 -3.04
CA LEU A 18 -57.65 11.98 -3.54
C LEU A 18 -57.46 11.48 -5.00
N VAL A 19 -57.66 10.17 -5.13
CA VAL A 19 -58.41 9.43 -6.17
C VAL A 19 -57.87 9.26 -7.59
N ALA A 20 -57.73 7.98 -7.94
CA ALA A 20 -57.37 7.40 -9.23
C ALA A 20 -58.55 7.25 -10.20
N PRO A 21 -58.26 6.95 -11.48
CA PRO A 21 -59.01 5.95 -12.21
C PRO A 21 -58.13 4.84 -12.80
N ALA A 22 -58.63 3.60 -12.72
CA ALA A 22 -58.23 2.44 -13.54
C ALA A 22 -58.88 2.58 -14.95
N CYS A 23 -58.52 1.95 -16.05
CA CYS A 23 -57.69 0.80 -16.43
C CYS A 23 -57.08 1.13 -17.81
N ASP A 24 -55.97 0.49 -18.22
CA ASP A 24 -56.01 -0.40 -19.40
C ASP A 24 -54.77 -1.31 -19.44
N SER A 25 -54.98 -2.53 -19.90
CA SER A 25 -54.04 -3.64 -19.91
C SER A 25 -53.27 -3.66 -21.23
N GLY A 26 -51.95 -3.51 -21.17
CA GLY A 26 -51.04 -3.67 -22.30
C GLY A 26 -49.83 -4.48 -21.91
N ALA A 27 -49.95 -5.81 -21.95
CA ALA A 27 -48.84 -6.72 -21.81
C ALA A 27 -47.91 -6.61 -23.04
N SER A 28 -46.66 -6.24 -22.83
CA SER A 28 -45.58 -6.53 -23.78
C SER A 28 -44.51 -7.35 -23.07
N ARG A 29 -44.45 -8.63 -23.45
CA ARG A 29 -43.35 -9.55 -23.13
C ARG A 29 -42.10 -9.07 -23.84
N ALA A 30 -41.08 -8.64 -23.08
CA ALA A 30 -39.70 -8.67 -23.54
C ALA A 30 -39.07 -9.95 -22.99
N THR A 31 -38.64 -10.80 -23.91
CA THR A 31 -38.04 -12.11 -23.71
C THR A 31 -36.66 -12.00 -23.08
N ASP A 32 -36.45 -12.74 -21.99
CA ASP A 32 -35.13 -13.17 -21.54
C ASP A 32 -34.49 -14.04 -22.63
N GLU A 33 -33.42 -13.56 -23.27
CA GLU A 33 -32.48 -14.41 -24.00
C GLU A 33 -31.07 -14.21 -23.41
N PRO A 34 -30.34 -15.31 -23.14
CA PRO A 34 -29.03 -15.25 -22.51
C PRO A 34 -27.95 -14.79 -23.49
N ILE A 35 -27.12 -13.86 -23.03
CA ILE A 35 -25.93 -13.35 -23.73
C ILE A 35 -24.95 -14.52 -24.00
N PRO A 36 -24.55 -14.80 -25.25
CA PRO A 36 -23.59 -15.83 -25.55
C PRO A 36 -22.16 -15.39 -25.21
N ALA A 37 -21.41 -16.27 -24.56
CA ALA A 37 -20.00 -16.10 -24.26
C ALA A 37 -19.15 -16.02 -25.54
N PRO A 38 -18.13 -15.16 -25.62
CA PRO A 38 -17.22 -15.13 -26.76
C PRO A 38 -16.27 -16.34 -26.70
N SER A 39 -16.53 -17.31 -27.57
CA SER A 39 -15.60 -18.35 -27.97
C SER A 39 -14.70 -17.80 -29.08
N ALA A 40 -13.41 -17.63 -28.79
CA ALA A 40 -12.39 -17.43 -29.81
C ALA A 40 -11.18 -18.30 -29.47
N SER A 41 -11.16 -19.48 -30.08
CA SER A 41 -9.99 -20.33 -30.26
C SER A 41 -8.96 -19.59 -31.12
N VAL A 42 -7.83 -19.21 -30.53
CA VAL A 42 -6.65 -18.74 -31.26
C VAL A 42 -5.70 -19.94 -31.46
N PRO A 43 -5.32 -20.30 -32.70
CA PRO A 43 -4.25 -21.25 -32.94
C PRO A 43 -2.92 -20.66 -32.47
N ARG A 44 -2.14 -21.44 -31.70
CA ARG A 44 -0.73 -21.14 -31.41
C ARG A 44 0.09 -21.45 -32.65
N ASP A 45 0.62 -20.42 -33.29
CA ASP A 45 1.78 -20.57 -34.18
C ASP A 45 3.05 -20.25 -33.37
N GLU A 46 3.90 -21.27 -33.22
CA GLU A 46 5.27 -21.14 -32.71
C GLU A 46 6.15 -20.45 -33.75
N PRO A 47 6.97 -19.45 -33.39
CA PRO A 47 8.02 -19.01 -34.28
C PRO A 47 9.20 -19.99 -34.23
N LYS A 48 9.46 -20.63 -35.37
CA LYS A 48 10.71 -21.35 -35.66
C LYS A 48 11.91 -20.42 -35.52
N ALA A 49 12.94 -20.91 -34.85
CA ALA A 49 14.28 -20.35 -34.89
C ALA A 49 14.87 -20.51 -36.31
N GLU A 50 15.20 -19.40 -36.95
CA GLU A 50 16.10 -19.37 -38.10
C GLU A 50 17.40 -18.70 -37.69
N SER A 51 18.49 -19.43 -37.90
CA SER A 51 19.85 -18.96 -37.67
C SER A 51 20.30 -18.16 -38.89
N GLU A 52 20.61 -16.89 -38.70
CA GLU A 52 21.45 -16.15 -39.64
C GLU A 52 22.80 -15.87 -38.98
N LYS A 53 23.84 -16.48 -39.54
CA LYS A 53 25.22 -16.07 -39.36
C LYS A 53 25.42 -14.82 -40.19
N ASP A 54 25.84 -13.73 -39.56
CA ASP A 54 26.59 -12.69 -40.25
C ASP A 54 27.81 -12.28 -39.44
N THR A 55 28.89 -12.07 -40.18
CA THR A 55 30.28 -11.95 -39.77
C THR A 55 30.78 -10.55 -40.04
N GLY A 56 31.36 -9.90 -39.01
CA GLY A 56 32.18 -8.69 -39.13
C GLY A 56 32.06 -7.82 -37.87
N GLN A 57 33.00 -7.90 -36.91
CA GLN A 57 34.19 -7.02 -36.79
C GLN A 57 33.84 -5.54 -37.00
N GLY A 58 33.98 -4.63 -36.04
CA GLY A 58 34.42 -4.70 -34.66
C GLY A 58 34.44 -3.27 -34.12
N ASP A 59 34.07 -3.08 -32.86
CA ASP A 59 34.42 -1.88 -32.10
C ASP A 59 34.67 -2.29 -30.66
N THR A 60 35.76 -1.76 -30.12
CA THR A 60 36.46 -2.23 -28.93
C THR A 60 35.60 -2.17 -27.66
N ALA A 61 35.08 -3.33 -27.24
CA ALA A 61 34.54 -3.51 -25.90
C ALA A 61 35.69 -3.48 -24.88
N ARG A 62 35.62 -2.48 -23.99
CA ARG A 62 36.43 -2.38 -22.77
C ARG A 62 36.26 -3.66 -21.95
N PRO A 63 37.33 -4.28 -21.42
CA PRO A 63 37.19 -5.55 -20.71
C PRO A 63 36.36 -5.35 -19.45
N ALA A 64 35.32 -6.18 -19.31
CA ALA A 64 34.61 -6.39 -18.07
C ALA A 64 35.58 -7.05 -17.06
N ALA A 65 36.24 -6.21 -16.29
CA ALA A 65 36.87 -6.54 -15.02
C ALA A 65 36.17 -5.63 -14.00
N GLU A 66 35.64 -6.07 -12.87
CA GLU A 66 35.92 -7.24 -12.05
C GLU A 66 34.62 -7.76 -11.41
N LEU A 67 34.63 -9.04 -11.04
CA LEU A 67 33.57 -9.69 -10.27
C LEU A 67 33.45 -9.03 -8.89
N ASP A 68 32.35 -8.33 -8.64
CA ASP A 68 32.02 -7.77 -7.33
C ASP A 68 31.53 -8.90 -6.39
N THR A 69 32.30 -9.15 -5.34
CA THR A 69 32.07 -10.17 -4.33
C THR A 69 31.27 -9.59 -3.17
N GLY A 70 29.92 -9.56 -3.24
CA GLY A 70 29.11 -9.29 -2.03
C GLY A 70 27.75 -8.60 -2.17
N GLY A 71 26.95 -8.92 -3.20
CA GLY A 71 25.48 -8.72 -3.22
C GLY A 71 24.95 -7.27 -3.39
N ALA A 72 24.55 -6.90 -4.61
CA ALA A 72 23.93 -5.59 -4.89
C ALA A 72 22.52 -5.44 -4.30
N CYS A 73 21.66 -6.46 -4.33
CA CYS A 73 20.43 -6.58 -3.53
C CYS A 73 19.87 -8.00 -3.57
N PRO A 74 19.13 -8.45 -2.53
CA PRO A 74 18.34 -9.68 -2.60
C PRO A 74 17.33 -9.67 -3.76
N GLU A 75 16.90 -10.86 -4.19
CA GLU A 75 15.87 -11.01 -5.23
C GLU A 75 14.60 -10.23 -4.88
N GLY A 76 14.00 -9.57 -5.89
CA GLY A 76 12.79 -8.77 -5.73
C GLY A 76 13.01 -7.38 -5.11
N MET A 77 14.24 -7.03 -4.72
CA MET A 77 14.56 -5.69 -4.21
C MET A 77 15.21 -4.82 -5.29
N ALA A 78 15.05 -3.50 -5.16
CA ALA A 78 15.73 -2.48 -5.94
C ALA A 78 16.90 -1.90 -5.14
N LEU A 79 18.03 -1.69 -5.81
CA LEU A 79 19.14 -0.91 -5.26
C LEU A 79 18.77 0.57 -5.33
N VAL A 80 18.76 1.23 -4.17
CA VAL A 80 18.60 2.67 -4.04
C VAL A 80 19.95 3.23 -3.61
N ASP A 81 20.54 4.06 -4.47
CA ASP A 81 21.90 4.58 -4.32
C ASP A 81 21.94 6.03 -4.81
N GLY A 82 22.23 6.97 -3.90
CA GLY A 82 22.21 8.40 -4.20
C GLY A 82 22.14 9.29 -2.96
N ASP A 83 21.79 10.56 -3.16
CA ASP A 83 21.74 11.54 -2.09
C ASP A 83 20.30 11.83 -1.62
N TYR A 84 20.03 11.58 -0.35
CA TYR A 84 18.85 12.10 0.34
C TYR A 84 19.07 13.55 0.75
N CYS A 85 18.08 14.43 0.56
CA CYS A 85 18.13 15.79 1.07
C CYS A 85 17.21 15.98 2.29
N SER A 86 17.75 16.44 3.41
CA SER A 86 16.98 16.60 4.66
C SER A 86 15.87 17.66 4.59
N ALA A 87 16.00 18.66 3.72
CA ALA A 87 14.98 19.67 3.48
C ALA A 87 14.95 20.11 2.01
N VAL A 88 13.78 20.03 1.39
CA VAL A 88 13.57 20.38 -0.02
C VAL A 88 12.52 21.48 -0.12
N GLU A 89 12.84 22.53 -0.86
CA GLU A 89 11.87 23.55 -1.26
C GLU A 89 11.08 23.03 -2.46
N GLN A 90 9.78 22.80 -2.26
CA GLN A 90 8.81 22.46 -3.30
C GLN A 90 7.70 23.50 -3.29
N ARG A 91 7.66 24.34 -4.34
CA ARG A 91 6.64 25.40 -4.47
C ARG A 91 5.48 24.92 -5.31
N CYS A 92 4.27 25.05 -4.79
CA CYS A 92 3.08 24.81 -5.59
C CYS A 92 2.86 25.98 -6.57
N LYS A 93 2.60 25.68 -7.84
CA LYS A 93 2.29 26.71 -8.83
C LYS A 93 1.01 27.46 -8.45
N GLU A 94 0.97 28.75 -8.76
CA GLU A 94 -0.20 29.58 -8.48
C GLU A 94 -1.47 29.00 -9.14
N GLY A 95 -2.56 28.94 -8.36
CA GLY A 95 -3.84 28.37 -8.81
C GLY A 95 -3.84 26.85 -9.01
N LYS A 96 -2.72 26.15 -8.78
CA LYS A 96 -2.60 24.68 -8.94
C LYS A 96 -2.78 23.95 -7.62
N SER A 97 -3.75 24.34 -6.82
CA SER A 97 -4.06 23.67 -5.56
C SER A 97 -5.53 23.75 -5.21
N TRP A 98 -5.97 22.83 -4.34
CA TRP A 98 -7.31 22.87 -3.76
C TRP A 98 -7.26 22.51 -2.28
N TYR A 99 -8.28 22.92 -1.52
CA TYR A 99 -8.35 22.70 -0.08
C TYR A 99 -9.32 21.54 0.26
N ALA A 100 -8.76 20.49 0.86
CA ALA A 100 -9.49 19.35 1.39
C ALA A 100 -10.01 19.68 2.79
N LYS A 101 -11.26 20.17 2.86
CA LYS A 101 -11.89 20.60 4.11
C LYS A 101 -11.98 19.49 5.17
N TRP A 102 -12.17 18.23 4.76
CA TRP A 102 -12.42 17.13 5.70
C TRP A 102 -11.21 16.75 6.55
N ASN A 103 -9.99 17.09 6.12
CA ASN A 103 -8.75 16.80 6.85
C ASN A 103 -7.82 18.01 6.99
N ASP A 104 -8.31 19.21 6.66
CA ASP A 104 -7.57 20.46 6.75
C ASP A 104 -6.21 20.38 6.03
N LYS A 105 -6.24 19.98 4.75
CA LYS A 105 -5.04 19.90 3.89
C LYS A 105 -5.22 20.69 2.61
N THR A 106 -4.17 21.41 2.23
CA THR A 106 -4.03 21.94 0.87
C THR A 106 -3.31 20.92 0.00
N ILE A 107 -3.93 20.56 -1.11
CA ILE A 107 -3.44 19.58 -2.07
C ILE A 107 -2.89 20.34 -3.28
N CYS A 108 -1.58 20.20 -3.52
CA CYS A 108 -0.95 20.75 -4.71
C CYS A 108 -1.11 19.80 -5.89
N LEU A 109 -1.61 20.32 -7.01
CA LEU A 109 -1.77 19.60 -8.27
C LEU A 109 -0.52 19.68 -9.15
N GLU A 110 0.27 20.76 -9.04
CA GLU A 110 1.43 20.97 -9.89
C GLU A 110 2.49 21.79 -9.18
N PHE A 111 3.67 21.22 -9.00
CA PHE A 111 4.81 21.88 -8.39
C PHE A 111 5.69 22.55 -9.45
N GLU A 112 6.38 23.62 -9.06
CA GLU A 112 7.48 24.16 -9.84
C GLU A 112 8.62 23.14 -9.91
N ALA A 113 9.26 23.07 -11.08
CA ALA A 113 10.40 22.19 -11.34
C ALA A 113 11.62 23.05 -11.72
N PRO A 114 12.84 22.67 -11.29
CA PRO A 114 13.15 21.54 -10.41
C PRO A 114 12.90 21.87 -8.93
N SER A 115 12.77 20.82 -8.09
CA SER A 115 12.82 20.97 -6.64
C SER A 115 14.22 21.42 -6.20
N LYS A 116 14.33 22.18 -5.11
CA LYS A 116 15.63 22.67 -4.60
C LYS A 116 15.96 22.05 -3.25
N CYS A 117 17.08 21.33 -3.17
CA CYS A 117 17.63 20.93 -1.88
C CYS A 117 18.16 22.16 -1.12
N VAL A 118 17.60 22.43 0.05
CA VAL A 118 17.98 23.53 0.94
C VAL A 118 18.51 23.04 2.29
N GLY A 119 18.46 21.73 2.53
CA GLY A 119 19.02 21.06 3.70
C GLY A 119 20.39 20.44 3.44
N THR A 120 20.71 19.44 4.26
CA THR A 120 21.93 18.64 4.15
C THR A 120 21.68 17.46 3.23
N LYS A 121 22.65 17.20 2.34
CA LYS A 121 22.67 15.97 1.54
C LYS A 121 23.37 14.86 2.32
N GLU A 122 22.75 13.69 2.35
CA GLU A 122 23.29 12.48 2.93
C GLU A 122 23.25 11.38 1.88
N HIS A 123 24.42 10.84 1.54
CA HIS A 123 24.49 9.70 0.65
C HIS A 123 23.96 8.44 1.36
N LYS A 124 23.02 7.74 0.72
CA LYS A 124 22.46 6.48 1.23
C LYS A 124 22.53 5.43 0.13
N ARG A 125 22.81 4.19 0.56
CA ARG A 125 22.88 3.02 -0.32
C ARG A 125 22.27 1.81 0.39
N PHE A 126 21.13 1.35 -0.10
CA PHE A 126 20.36 0.27 0.53
C PHE A 126 19.49 -0.46 -0.50
N CYS A 127 18.94 -1.59 -0.09
CA CYS A 127 17.98 -2.35 -0.87
C CYS A 127 16.58 -2.10 -0.35
N MET A 128 15.62 -1.90 -1.25
CA MET A 128 14.20 -1.75 -0.91
C MET A 128 13.34 -2.72 -1.71
N ASP A 129 12.34 -3.32 -1.08
CA ASP A 129 11.32 -4.09 -1.80
C ASP A 129 10.68 -3.26 -2.92
N ARG A 130 10.54 -3.85 -4.12
CA ARG A 130 9.99 -3.17 -5.29
C ARG A 130 8.52 -2.80 -5.13
N TYR A 131 7.77 -3.61 -4.38
CA TYR A 131 6.33 -3.45 -4.15
C TYR A 131 6.04 -3.39 -2.66
N GLU A 132 4.83 -2.94 -2.28
CA GLU A 132 4.33 -3.09 -0.92
C GLU A 132 4.32 -4.57 -0.50
N TYR A 133 4.36 -4.84 0.80
CA TYR A 133 4.37 -6.20 1.33
C TYR A 133 3.16 -6.99 0.80
N PRO A 134 3.36 -8.17 0.17
CA PRO A 134 4.49 -9.09 0.34
C PRO A 134 5.59 -9.00 -0.74
N ASN A 135 5.81 -7.83 -1.35
CA ASN A 135 6.77 -7.60 -2.42
C ASN A 135 6.55 -8.50 -3.66
N ARG A 136 5.30 -8.57 -4.16
CA ARG A 136 4.94 -9.38 -5.33
C ARG A 136 4.04 -8.62 -6.30
N ALA A 137 4.47 -8.51 -7.55
CA ALA A 137 3.64 -7.97 -8.62
C ALA A 137 2.36 -8.81 -8.82
N GLY A 138 1.25 -8.14 -9.12
CA GLY A 138 -0.07 -8.74 -9.31
C GLY A 138 -0.75 -9.22 -8.02
N VAL A 139 -0.12 -9.03 -6.85
CA VAL A 139 -0.68 -9.40 -5.55
C VAL A 139 -1.19 -8.17 -4.83
N ARG A 140 -2.35 -8.29 -4.17
CA ARG A 140 -2.88 -7.22 -3.30
C ARG A 140 -1.92 -6.97 -2.13
N PRO A 141 -1.52 -5.70 -1.85
CA PRO A 141 -0.80 -5.36 -0.63
C PRO A 141 -1.54 -5.87 0.60
N THR A 142 -0.82 -6.48 1.53
CA THR A 142 -1.42 -6.77 2.83
C THR A 142 -1.65 -5.46 3.59
N VAL A 143 -2.75 -5.38 4.31
CA VAL A 143 -3.14 -4.24 5.13
C VAL A 143 -3.51 -4.70 6.53
N MET A 144 -3.87 -3.75 7.41
CA MET A 144 -4.10 -4.03 8.84
C MET A 144 -2.83 -4.51 9.55
N ASN A 145 -1.66 -4.07 9.09
CA ASN A 145 -0.40 -4.32 9.77
C ASN A 145 -0.11 -3.16 10.71
N ASP A 146 0.27 -3.47 11.95
CA ASP A 146 0.89 -2.53 12.87
C ASP A 146 2.42 -2.56 12.70
N PHE A 147 3.14 -1.66 13.37
CA PHE A 147 4.59 -1.59 13.23
C PHE A 147 5.33 -2.84 13.77
N PRO A 148 4.99 -3.39 14.95
CA PRO A 148 5.60 -4.63 15.44
C PRO A 148 5.43 -5.81 14.47
N MET A 149 4.23 -5.97 13.88
CA MET A 149 3.97 -6.97 12.84
C MET A 149 4.85 -6.73 11.61
N ALA A 150 4.91 -5.49 11.11
CA ALA A 150 5.75 -5.14 9.97
C ALA A 150 7.24 -5.46 10.24
N GLN A 151 7.75 -5.11 11.42
CA GLN A 151 9.12 -5.45 11.82
C GLN A 151 9.34 -6.96 11.83
N ARG A 152 8.40 -7.74 12.38
CA ARG A 152 8.50 -9.20 12.41
C ARG A 152 8.52 -9.80 11.00
N LEU A 153 7.59 -9.39 10.14
CA LEU A 153 7.46 -9.91 8.78
C LEU A 153 8.66 -9.56 7.89
N CYS A 154 9.31 -8.42 8.11
CA CYS A 154 10.59 -8.10 7.48
C CYS A 154 11.74 -8.92 8.07
N ALA A 155 11.82 -9.03 9.40
CA ALA A 155 12.89 -9.76 10.10
C ALA A 155 12.92 -11.25 9.74
N ASP A 156 11.75 -11.88 9.57
CA ASP A 156 11.63 -13.28 9.15
C ASP A 156 12.20 -13.52 7.74
N GLN A 157 12.42 -12.47 6.95
CA GLN A 157 13.07 -12.49 5.64
C GLN A 157 14.53 -11.99 5.68
N GLY A 158 15.09 -11.73 6.87
CA GLY A 158 16.42 -11.13 7.02
C GLY A 158 16.48 -9.65 6.60
N LYS A 159 15.33 -8.96 6.63
CA LYS A 159 15.17 -7.54 6.27
C LYS A 159 14.74 -6.73 7.50
N ARG A 160 14.52 -5.41 7.33
CA ARG A 160 13.89 -4.52 8.30
C ARG A 160 12.81 -3.67 7.64
N VAL A 161 11.97 -3.00 8.42
CA VAL A 161 11.10 -1.95 7.86
C VAL A 161 12.00 -0.81 7.36
N CYS A 162 11.74 -0.30 6.16
CA CYS A 162 12.49 0.84 5.61
C CYS A 162 12.38 2.06 6.54
N THR A 163 13.44 2.84 6.65
CA THR A 163 13.37 4.10 7.40
C THR A 163 12.57 5.16 6.64
N GLU A 164 12.09 6.18 7.34
CA GLU A 164 11.31 7.25 6.71
C GLU A 164 12.12 8.05 5.69
N THR A 165 13.45 8.19 5.88
CA THR A 165 14.32 8.86 4.91
C THR A 165 14.63 7.97 3.71
N GLU A 166 14.83 6.66 3.92
CA GLU A 166 14.96 5.67 2.83
C GLU A 166 13.71 5.63 1.95
N TRP A 167 12.52 5.54 2.56
CA TRP A 167 11.25 5.54 1.84
C TRP A 167 11.07 6.83 1.02
N THR A 168 11.39 7.98 1.62
CA THR A 168 11.28 9.28 0.94
C THR A 168 12.24 9.36 -0.25
N MET A 169 13.51 8.99 -0.05
CA MET A 169 14.54 9.01 -1.09
C MET A 169 14.19 8.10 -2.26
N ALA A 170 13.76 6.86 -1.97
CA ALA A 170 13.37 5.90 -2.98
C ALA A 170 12.17 6.37 -3.82
N CYS A 171 11.27 7.15 -3.21
CA CYS A 171 10.13 7.74 -3.90
C CYS A 171 10.53 8.93 -4.78
N GLU A 172 11.28 9.89 -4.23
CA GLU A 172 11.49 11.20 -4.88
C GLU A 172 12.57 11.17 -5.97
N GLY A 173 13.47 10.20 -5.93
CA GLY A 173 14.56 10.10 -6.89
C GLY A 173 15.62 11.21 -6.74
N PRO A 174 16.64 11.24 -7.61
CA PRO A 174 17.73 12.22 -7.56
C PRO A 174 17.28 13.67 -7.78
N GLU A 175 16.10 13.89 -8.36
CA GLU A 175 15.51 15.20 -8.63
C GLU A 175 14.59 15.71 -7.50
N TYR A 176 14.44 14.96 -6.41
CA TYR A 176 13.57 15.30 -5.28
C TYR A 176 12.12 15.59 -5.72
N LYS A 177 11.59 14.72 -6.60
CA LYS A 177 10.25 14.86 -7.15
C LYS A 177 9.19 14.72 -6.05
N PRO A 178 8.10 15.51 -6.06
CA PRO A 178 7.01 15.36 -5.10
C PRO A 178 6.24 14.04 -5.29
N TYR A 179 6.25 13.50 -6.51
CA TYR A 179 5.65 12.22 -6.90
C TYR A 179 6.72 11.36 -7.61
N PRO A 180 6.68 10.03 -7.53
CA PRO A 180 7.71 9.18 -8.15
C PRO A 180 7.82 9.36 -9.67
N TYR A 181 6.74 9.81 -10.30
CA TYR A 181 6.60 10.04 -11.73
C TYR A 181 6.73 11.51 -12.17
N GLY A 182 6.98 12.47 -11.26
CA GLY A 182 7.19 13.87 -11.65
C GLY A 182 6.63 14.92 -10.69
N PHE A 183 6.33 16.09 -11.25
CA PHE A 183 5.94 17.31 -10.53
C PHE A 183 4.44 17.63 -10.61
N ALA A 184 3.72 16.97 -11.51
CA ALA A 184 2.27 17.10 -11.64
C ALA A 184 1.59 15.89 -11.01
N ARG A 185 0.59 16.12 -10.15
CA ARG A 185 -0.23 15.08 -9.56
C ARG A 185 -1.10 14.45 -10.64
N ASP A 186 -1.10 13.12 -10.70
CA ASP A 186 -2.01 12.35 -11.52
C ASP A 186 -2.52 11.12 -10.72
N PRO A 187 -3.78 11.13 -10.26
CA PRO A 187 -4.34 10.01 -9.50
C PRO A 187 -4.54 8.74 -10.34
N GLU A 188 -4.44 8.81 -11.67
CA GLU A 188 -4.48 7.65 -12.57
C GLU A 188 -3.10 7.00 -12.76
N ILE A 189 -2.01 7.69 -12.37
CA ILE A 189 -0.66 7.11 -12.37
C ILE A 189 -0.45 6.31 -11.10
N CYS A 190 -0.53 6.96 -9.93
CA CYS A 190 -0.45 6.30 -8.63
C CYS A 190 -1.79 6.48 -7.91
N ARG A 191 -2.58 5.41 -7.90
CA ARG A 191 -3.99 5.34 -7.53
C ARG A 191 -4.31 6.22 -6.33
N GLY A 192 -4.85 7.39 -6.62
CA GLY A 192 -5.23 8.39 -5.63
C GLY A 192 -6.66 8.85 -5.80
N ASP A 193 -7.07 9.79 -4.94
CA ASP A 193 -8.27 10.60 -5.09
C ASP A 193 -9.63 9.86 -5.20
N GLN A 194 -9.68 8.64 -4.68
CA GLN A 194 -10.90 7.84 -4.65
C GLN A 194 -11.83 8.33 -3.56
N LYS A 195 -13.11 8.45 -3.89
CA LYS A 195 -14.15 8.69 -2.89
C LYS A 195 -14.17 7.48 -1.94
N GLY A 196 -13.75 7.72 -0.70
CA GLY A 196 -13.63 6.69 0.32
C GLY A 196 -14.99 6.09 0.68
N VAL A 197 -14.96 4.81 1.03
CA VAL A 197 -16.06 4.15 1.73
C VAL A 197 -15.78 4.25 3.23
N GLU A 198 -16.75 4.73 4.00
CA GLU A 198 -16.58 4.86 5.45
C GLU A 198 -16.74 3.49 6.15
N PRO A 199 -15.92 3.21 7.18
CA PRO A 199 -16.08 2.04 8.04
C PRO A 199 -17.48 1.93 8.64
N GLU A 200 -18.07 0.74 8.55
CA GLU A 200 -19.32 0.46 9.21
C GLU A 200 -19.09 0.23 10.71
N PRO A 201 -19.81 0.96 11.59
CA PRO A 201 -19.76 0.68 13.01
C PRO A 201 -20.36 -0.71 13.28
N GLU A 202 -19.76 -1.43 14.22
CA GLU A 202 -20.33 -2.65 14.78
C GLU A 202 -21.09 -2.36 16.07
N GLY A 203 -20.63 -1.36 16.82
CA GLY A 203 -21.34 -0.86 18.00
C GLY A 203 -20.61 0.33 18.60
N THR A 204 -21.00 0.67 19.83
CA THR A 204 -20.47 1.81 20.58
C THR A 204 -20.11 1.35 21.99
N SER A 205 -18.95 1.75 22.49
CA SER A 205 -18.55 1.54 23.89
C SER A 205 -19.45 2.34 24.85
N GLU A 206 -19.36 2.04 26.15
CA GLU A 206 -20.09 2.77 27.21
C GLU A 206 -19.83 4.29 27.17
N ASN A 207 -18.64 4.69 26.73
CA ASN A 207 -18.23 6.10 26.62
C ASN A 207 -18.61 6.75 25.28
N GLY A 208 -19.44 6.11 24.46
CA GLY A 208 -19.89 6.68 23.19
C GLY A 208 -18.90 6.55 22.03
N ILE A 209 -17.79 5.83 22.21
CA ILE A 209 -16.77 5.64 21.17
C ILE A 209 -17.19 4.46 20.27
N PRO A 210 -17.37 4.66 18.95
CA PRO A 210 -17.72 3.58 18.04
C PRO A 210 -16.56 2.60 17.89
N PHE A 211 -16.86 1.31 17.87
CA PHE A 211 -15.96 0.28 17.36
C PHE A 211 -16.50 -0.22 16.02
N TYR A 212 -15.59 -0.52 15.09
CA TYR A 212 -15.91 -0.74 13.69
C TYR A 212 -15.80 -2.21 13.31
N LYS A 213 -16.56 -2.63 12.30
CA LYS A 213 -16.58 -4.01 11.81
C LYS A 213 -15.21 -4.52 11.36
N PHE A 214 -14.32 -3.65 10.89
CA PHE A 214 -12.95 -4.05 10.50
C PHE A 214 -12.09 -4.51 11.69
N ALA A 215 -12.53 -4.24 12.92
CA ALA A 215 -11.91 -4.69 14.17
C ALA A 215 -12.79 -5.69 14.93
N SER A 216 -13.86 -6.22 14.31
CA SER A 216 -14.77 -7.16 14.94
C SER A 216 -14.04 -8.40 15.46
N LYS A 217 -14.50 -8.95 16.59
CA LYS A 217 -14.04 -10.25 17.10
C LYS A 217 -14.52 -11.41 16.22
N ASP A 218 -15.66 -11.23 15.53
CA ASP A 218 -16.13 -12.16 14.51
C ASP A 218 -15.26 -12.03 13.25
N ARG A 219 -14.59 -13.14 12.91
CA ARG A 219 -13.67 -13.20 11.77
C ARG A 219 -14.37 -12.97 10.43
N GLU A 220 -15.60 -13.43 10.26
CA GLU A 220 -16.31 -13.31 8.99
C GLU A 220 -16.85 -11.89 8.80
N VAL A 221 -17.35 -11.25 9.86
CA VAL A 221 -17.70 -9.82 9.86
C VAL A 221 -16.48 -8.97 9.52
N ARG A 222 -15.36 -9.21 10.22
CA ARG A 222 -14.10 -8.50 10.00
C ARG A 222 -13.60 -8.64 8.57
N ARG A 223 -13.56 -9.87 8.05
CA ARG A 223 -13.11 -10.16 6.69
C ARG A 223 -13.99 -9.47 5.65
N ALA A 224 -15.32 -9.57 5.78
CA ALA A 224 -16.25 -8.94 4.85
C ALA A 224 -16.08 -7.41 4.82
N GLU A 225 -15.89 -6.79 5.98
CA GLU A 225 -15.69 -5.34 6.05
C GLU A 225 -14.35 -4.90 5.45
N LEU A 226 -13.26 -5.62 5.72
CA LEU A 226 -11.95 -5.31 5.13
C LEU A 226 -11.96 -5.44 3.60
N GLU A 227 -12.71 -6.39 3.05
CA GLU A 227 -12.92 -6.48 1.59
C GLU A 227 -13.76 -5.32 1.06
N ARG A 228 -14.81 -4.90 1.77
CA ARG A 228 -15.66 -3.77 1.37
C ARG A 228 -14.92 -2.43 1.37
N LEU A 229 -14.02 -2.23 2.35
CA LEU A 229 -13.27 -1.00 2.53
C LEU A 229 -12.07 -0.86 1.59
N TRP A 230 -11.50 -1.98 1.16
CA TRP A 230 -10.34 -1.95 0.28
C TRP A 230 -10.76 -1.44 -1.10
N GLN A 231 -10.19 -0.31 -1.49
CA GLN A 231 -10.36 0.18 -2.86
C GLN A 231 -9.06 0.09 -3.65
N GLY A 232 -7.90 -0.16 -3.04
CA GLY A 232 -6.61 -0.24 -3.73
C GLY A 232 -6.54 -1.28 -4.86
N VAL A 233 -5.45 -1.25 -5.62
CA VAL A 233 -5.17 -2.17 -6.72
C VAL A 233 -4.01 -3.10 -6.37
N PRO A 234 -3.88 -4.25 -7.05
CA PRO A 234 -2.73 -5.13 -6.87
C PRO A 234 -1.42 -4.40 -7.17
N SER A 235 -0.37 -4.69 -6.40
CA SER A 235 0.94 -4.10 -6.62
C SER A 235 1.45 -4.38 -8.04
N GLY A 236 2.12 -3.41 -8.64
CA GLY A 236 2.65 -3.45 -9.99
C GLY A 236 1.60 -3.33 -11.10
N SER A 237 0.30 -3.20 -10.79
CA SER A 237 -0.73 -3.00 -11.82
C SER A 237 -0.72 -1.59 -12.43
N GLN A 238 0.10 -0.69 -11.88
CA GLN A 238 0.20 0.71 -12.27
C GLN A 238 1.58 0.98 -12.87
N PRO A 239 1.82 0.66 -14.15
CA PRO A 239 3.17 0.60 -14.72
C PRO A 239 3.89 1.95 -14.76
N LYS A 240 3.15 3.06 -14.66
CA LYS A 240 3.70 4.42 -14.62
C LYS A 240 3.98 4.90 -13.19
N CYS A 241 3.46 4.22 -12.16
CA CYS A 241 3.73 4.51 -10.77
C CYS A 241 5.05 3.86 -10.34
N VAL A 242 6.16 4.38 -10.88
CA VAL A 242 7.49 3.85 -10.63
C VAL A 242 8.47 5.00 -10.44
N SER A 243 9.33 4.90 -9.43
CA SER A 243 10.38 5.88 -9.18
C SER A 243 11.60 5.63 -10.08
N ASP A 244 12.56 6.55 -10.06
CA ASP A 244 13.81 6.40 -10.84
C ASP A 244 14.65 5.18 -10.42
N TYR A 245 14.40 4.66 -9.23
CA TYR A 245 15.05 3.45 -8.71
C TYR A 245 14.29 2.15 -9.04
N GLY A 246 13.16 2.23 -9.76
CA GLY A 246 12.37 1.05 -10.11
C GLY A 246 11.56 0.50 -8.94
N VAL A 247 11.16 1.37 -8.00
CA VAL A 247 10.26 1.05 -6.88
C VAL A 247 8.85 1.52 -7.25
N TYR A 248 7.88 0.62 -7.10
CA TYR A 248 6.50 0.80 -7.56
C TYR A 248 5.54 1.18 -6.44
N ASP A 249 4.40 1.74 -6.86
CA ASP A 249 3.20 1.97 -6.04
C ASP A 249 3.47 2.77 -4.76
N MET A 250 4.50 3.61 -4.79
CA MET A 250 4.70 4.64 -3.78
C MET A 250 3.68 5.78 -4.04
N PRO A 251 3.60 6.78 -3.15
CA PRO A 251 2.36 7.44 -2.72
C PRO A 251 1.04 7.15 -3.45
N GLY A 252 -0.01 6.90 -2.69
CA GLY A 252 -1.27 6.39 -3.23
C GLY A 252 -1.30 4.87 -3.10
N ASN A 253 -2.33 4.23 -3.65
CA ASN A 253 -2.63 2.84 -3.35
C ASN A 253 -2.70 2.62 -1.83
N ALA A 254 -1.72 1.98 -1.18
CA ALA A 254 -1.66 1.85 0.27
C ALA A 254 -0.87 3.00 0.93
N ASP A 255 -1.30 3.43 2.13
CA ASP A 255 -0.41 4.18 3.03
C ASP A 255 0.62 3.19 3.59
N GLU A 256 1.81 3.65 3.96
CA GLU A 256 2.86 2.74 4.40
C GLU A 256 3.50 3.12 5.73
N LEU A 257 3.74 2.11 6.57
CA LEU A 257 4.59 2.23 7.74
C LEU A 257 6.06 2.36 7.32
N ALA A 258 6.76 3.32 7.93
CA ALA A 258 8.22 3.44 7.87
C ALA A 258 8.80 3.61 9.28
N ALA A 259 10.04 3.16 9.47
CA ALA A 259 10.74 3.31 10.74
C ALA A 259 11.15 4.76 10.96
N ALA A 260 10.75 5.33 12.09
CA ALA A 260 11.02 6.73 12.40
C ALA A 260 12.48 6.97 12.78
N GLU A 261 13.06 8.02 12.23
CA GLU A 261 14.40 8.52 12.56
C GLU A 261 14.30 9.85 13.32
N SER A 262 13.36 10.68 12.88
CA SER A 262 13.07 12.04 13.31
C SER A 262 12.54 12.12 14.75
N LYS A 263 12.71 13.29 15.37
CA LYS A 263 12.22 13.57 16.75
C LYS A 263 10.74 13.94 16.76
N GLU A 264 10.18 14.22 15.58
CA GLU A 264 8.82 14.65 15.29
C GLU A 264 7.80 13.53 15.56
N SER A 265 8.23 12.27 15.45
CA SER A 265 7.48 11.13 15.97
C SER A 265 7.92 10.80 17.40
N LEU A 266 6.97 10.59 18.30
CA LEU A 266 7.24 10.07 19.66
C LEU A 266 7.36 8.55 19.69
N TYR A 267 7.15 7.92 18.54
CA TYR A 267 7.06 6.49 18.33
C TYR A 267 8.18 5.99 17.41
N ASP A 268 8.33 4.69 17.32
CA ASP A 268 9.32 4.00 16.47
C ASP A 268 8.93 4.00 14.98
N ASN A 269 7.73 4.47 14.64
CA ASN A 269 7.18 4.51 13.30
C ASN A 269 6.64 5.90 12.89
N VAL A 270 6.43 6.02 11.59
CA VAL A 270 5.59 7.03 10.93
C VAL A 270 4.72 6.33 9.88
N THR A 271 3.68 7.00 9.39
CA THR A 271 3.02 6.60 8.13
C THR A 271 3.32 7.60 7.02
N THR A 272 3.45 7.10 5.79
CA THR A 272 3.95 7.85 4.64
C THR A 272 3.33 7.40 3.33
N GLY A 273 3.28 8.32 2.37
CA GLY A 273 2.75 8.06 1.04
C GLY A 273 1.29 8.42 0.94
N GLY A 274 0.47 8.08 1.93
CA GLY A 274 -0.98 8.29 1.87
C GLY A 274 -1.68 7.24 0.99
N PRO A 275 -2.92 6.87 1.31
CA PRO A 275 -3.64 5.82 0.59
C PRO A 275 -4.38 6.39 -0.63
N TRP A 276 -5.14 5.54 -1.31
CA TRP A 276 -6.02 5.93 -2.43
C TRP A 276 -7.08 6.98 -2.13
N ARG A 277 -7.28 7.40 -0.87
CA ARG A 277 -8.43 8.22 -0.43
C ARG A 277 -8.36 9.67 -0.92
N TYR A 278 -9.51 10.22 -1.29
CA TYR A 278 -9.66 11.62 -1.69
C TYR A 278 -9.21 12.62 -0.64
N GLY A 279 -8.43 13.62 -1.05
CA GLY A 279 -8.00 14.75 -0.22
C GLY A 279 -6.81 14.47 0.66
N VAL A 280 -6.11 13.36 0.46
CA VAL A 280 -4.79 13.15 1.05
C VAL A 280 -3.70 13.62 0.08
N ARG A 281 -2.53 14.00 0.61
CA ARG A 281 -1.45 14.60 -0.19
C ARG A 281 -0.88 13.66 -1.26
N ASN A 282 -0.86 12.34 -1.05
CA ASN A 282 -0.26 11.36 -1.96
C ASN A 282 1.10 11.79 -2.55
N GLN A 283 2.04 12.17 -1.69
CA GLN A 283 3.37 12.69 -2.08
C GLN A 283 4.49 11.98 -1.30
N CYS A 284 5.72 12.04 -1.82
CA CYS A 284 6.88 11.35 -1.26
C CYS A 284 7.26 11.81 0.17
N ARG A 285 7.11 13.12 0.47
CA ARG A 285 7.60 13.72 1.72
C ARG A 285 6.62 13.75 2.89
N PRO A 286 5.32 14.04 2.71
CA PRO A 286 4.35 14.01 3.81
C PRO A 286 4.43 12.77 4.71
N LYS A 287 4.46 13.02 6.02
CA LYS A 287 4.42 11.99 7.07
C LYS A 287 3.29 12.27 8.07
N ILE A 288 2.77 11.20 8.67
CA ILE A 288 1.95 11.26 9.89
C ILE A 288 2.78 10.67 11.03
N THR A 289 2.99 11.47 12.08
CA THR A 289 3.86 11.13 13.22
C THR A 289 3.08 10.91 14.53
N THR A 290 1.75 11.02 14.48
CA THR A 290 0.86 10.96 15.65
C THR A 290 0.32 9.56 15.93
N HIS A 291 0.43 8.63 14.99
CA HIS A 291 0.03 7.24 15.17
C HIS A 291 1.15 6.49 15.91
N ASN A 292 0.77 5.73 16.94
CA ASN A 292 1.71 4.89 17.69
C ASN A 292 2.07 3.60 16.94
N GLU A 293 2.93 2.79 17.55
CA GLU A 293 3.40 1.54 16.95
C GLU A 293 2.27 0.51 16.75
N GLY A 294 1.22 0.55 17.57
CA GLY A 294 0.06 -0.34 17.50
C GLY A 294 -1.02 0.10 16.52
N PHE A 295 -0.87 1.26 15.87
CA PHE A 295 -1.83 1.72 14.88
C PHE A 295 -1.78 0.84 13.64
N ALA A 296 -2.92 0.21 13.34
CA ALA A 296 -3.18 -0.52 12.11
C ALA A 296 -4.45 0.02 11.45
N TYR A 297 -4.49 0.01 10.13
CA TYR A 297 -5.66 0.48 9.40
C TYR A 297 -5.85 -0.25 8.07
N TYR A 298 -7.07 -0.20 7.52
CA TYR A 298 -7.50 -1.02 6.37
C TYR A 298 -6.85 -0.64 5.04
N TYR A 299 -6.05 0.43 5.02
CA TYR A 299 -5.22 0.83 3.89
C TYR A 299 -3.73 0.88 4.21
N LEU A 300 -3.33 0.50 5.43
CA LEU A 300 -1.97 0.65 5.92
C LEU A 300 -1.16 -0.62 5.66
N SER A 301 -0.20 -0.52 4.76
CA SER A 301 0.78 -1.52 4.40
C SER A 301 2.18 -1.10 4.86
N PHE A 302 3.22 -1.72 4.31
CA PHE A 302 4.62 -1.39 4.53
C PHE A 302 5.48 -2.04 3.43
N ARG A 303 6.77 -1.74 3.42
CA ARG A 303 7.76 -2.47 2.61
C ARG A 303 9.07 -2.64 3.37
N CYS A 304 9.83 -3.67 3.02
CA CYS A 304 11.06 -4.01 3.72
C CYS A 304 12.31 -3.47 3.00
N CYS A 305 13.34 -3.17 3.78
CA CYS A 305 14.66 -2.75 3.35
C CYS A 305 15.74 -3.69 3.89
N ALA A 306 16.89 -3.72 3.22
CA ALA A 306 18.06 -4.48 3.62
C ALA A 306 19.34 -3.72 3.29
N GLU A 307 20.43 -4.07 3.95
CA GLU A 307 21.74 -3.48 3.68
C GLU A 307 22.27 -3.93 2.31
N ALA A 308 22.80 -2.99 1.52
CA ALA A 308 23.30 -3.26 0.17
C ALA A 308 24.78 -3.68 0.13
N ASP A 309 25.42 -3.84 1.29
CA ASP A 309 26.82 -4.26 1.44
C ASP A 309 26.95 -5.74 1.87
N GLY A 310 25.85 -6.49 1.81
CA GLY A 310 25.78 -7.89 2.18
C GLY A 310 25.86 -8.16 3.69
N LYS A 311 25.93 -7.12 4.54
CA LYS A 311 25.90 -7.32 5.99
C LYS A 311 24.51 -7.74 6.48
N PRO A 312 24.43 -8.46 7.61
CA PRO A 312 23.16 -8.75 8.26
C PRO A 312 22.40 -7.45 8.55
N THR A 313 21.12 -7.42 8.18
CA THR A 313 20.24 -6.29 8.47
C THR A 313 19.75 -6.35 9.91
N ASP A 314 19.89 -5.25 10.65
CA ASP A 314 19.33 -5.14 12.01
C ASP A 314 17.81 -4.91 11.92
N PRO A 315 16.96 -5.79 12.48
CA PRO A 315 15.51 -5.66 12.36
C PRO A 315 14.91 -4.50 13.21
N ARG A 316 15.69 -3.92 14.11
CA ARG A 316 15.25 -2.83 14.99
C ARG A 316 15.13 -1.51 14.23
N SER A 317 14.21 -0.65 14.69
CA SER A 317 14.14 0.72 14.18
C SER A 317 15.35 1.54 14.63
N PRO A 318 15.70 2.64 13.94
CA PRO A 318 16.78 3.54 14.35
C PRO A 318 16.62 4.05 15.79
N LYS A 319 15.38 4.27 16.24
CA LYS A 319 15.10 4.69 17.61
C LYS A 319 15.30 3.57 18.64
N GLN A 320 14.88 2.35 18.34
CA GLN A 320 15.14 1.17 19.19
C GLN A 320 16.66 0.94 19.35
N ILE A 321 17.43 1.08 18.26
CA ILE A 321 18.90 0.99 18.29
C ILE A 321 19.51 2.06 19.19
N ARG A 322 19.09 3.32 19.05
CA ARG A 322 19.57 4.44 19.89
C ARG A 322 19.25 4.28 21.37
N ARG A 323 18.15 3.60 21.70
CA ARG A 323 17.77 3.27 23.08
C ARG A 323 18.43 1.99 23.60
N HIS A 324 19.30 1.37 22.81
CA HIS A 324 19.99 0.11 23.14
C HIS A 324 19.02 -1.03 23.50
N GLU A 325 17.86 -1.07 22.85
CA GLU A 325 16.86 -2.11 23.11
C GLU A 325 17.26 -3.44 22.50
N GLU A 326 16.99 -4.54 23.20
CA GLU A 326 17.11 -5.88 22.64
C GLU A 326 16.02 -6.12 21.59
N TRP A 327 16.35 -6.86 20.53
CA TRP A 327 15.35 -7.30 19.57
C TRP A 327 14.39 -8.31 20.22
N ARG A 328 13.09 -7.98 20.24
CA ARG A 328 12.06 -8.81 20.88
C ARG A 328 11.22 -9.62 19.90
N GLY A 329 11.71 -9.85 18.69
CA GLY A 329 10.99 -10.61 17.66
C GLY A 329 9.73 -9.90 17.16
N GLY A 330 9.77 -8.56 17.05
CA GLY A 330 8.63 -7.74 16.62
C GLY A 330 7.46 -7.77 17.60
N LYS A 331 7.71 -8.02 18.89
CA LYS A 331 6.70 -7.80 19.94
C LYS A 331 6.57 -6.31 20.22
N PRO A 332 5.34 -5.79 20.49
CA PRO A 332 5.14 -4.40 20.84
C PRO A 332 6.01 -4.00 22.04
N PRO A 333 6.48 -2.74 22.11
CA PRO A 333 7.22 -2.26 23.25
C PRO A 333 6.34 -2.34 24.51
N VAL A 334 6.95 -2.69 25.65
CA VAL A 334 6.30 -2.60 26.97
C VAL A 334 6.31 -1.13 27.38
N ARG A 335 5.51 -0.30 26.70
CA ARG A 335 5.14 1.04 27.16
C ARG A 335 3.68 0.95 27.56
N ASP A 336 3.33 1.53 28.72
CA ASP A 336 2.02 1.46 29.38
C ASP A 336 0.88 2.18 28.62
N SER A 337 0.72 1.95 27.32
CA SER A 337 -0.35 2.55 26.51
C SER A 337 -1.05 1.53 25.60
N TRP A 338 -1.07 0.26 26.00
CA TRP A 338 -1.79 -0.80 25.30
C TRP A 338 -3.17 -1.01 25.93
N ASP A 339 -4.15 -0.19 25.51
CA ASP A 339 -5.59 -0.39 25.80
C ASP A 339 -6.36 -1.02 24.62
N GLY A 340 -5.69 -1.38 23.52
CA GLY A 340 -6.30 -2.15 22.43
C GLY A 340 -6.17 -3.65 22.69
N ASP A 341 -7.14 -4.47 22.29
CA ASP A 341 -6.97 -5.93 22.28
C ASP A 341 -5.93 -6.33 21.20
N PRO A 342 -5.14 -7.40 21.41
CA PRO A 342 -4.19 -7.89 20.40
C PRO A 342 -4.93 -8.23 19.11
N MET A 343 -4.44 -7.70 17.98
CA MET A 343 -4.90 -8.15 16.67
C MET A 343 -4.69 -9.67 16.58
N PRO A 344 -5.72 -10.44 16.16
CA PRO A 344 -5.56 -11.87 15.98
C PRO A 344 -4.53 -12.15 14.89
N ASP A 345 -3.64 -13.09 15.19
CA ASP A 345 -2.54 -13.61 14.37
C ASP A 345 -2.74 -13.48 12.83
N ALA A 346 -1.87 -12.69 12.20
CA ALA A 346 -1.85 -12.43 10.75
C ALA A 346 -1.44 -13.65 9.90
N THR A 347 -0.99 -14.76 10.50
CA THR A 347 -0.63 -15.99 9.76
C THR A 347 -1.82 -16.68 9.08
N GLN A 348 -3.06 -16.24 9.32
CA GLN A 348 -4.26 -16.84 8.72
C GLN A 348 -4.63 -16.30 7.33
N GLY A 349 -3.82 -15.41 6.74
CA GLY A 349 -4.06 -14.80 5.43
C GLY A 349 -3.32 -15.45 4.24
N ALA A 350 -2.33 -16.32 4.48
CA ALA A 350 -1.68 -17.06 3.41
C ALA A 350 -2.52 -18.30 3.05
N LEU A 351 -3.49 -18.13 2.16
CA LEU A 351 -4.07 -19.28 1.45
C LEU A 351 -2.98 -19.90 0.57
N GLU A 352 -2.34 -20.96 1.06
CA GLU A 352 -1.61 -21.89 0.20
C GLU A 352 -2.59 -22.47 -0.85
N PRO A 353 -2.19 -22.62 -2.13
CA PRO A 353 -2.97 -23.41 -3.05
C PRO A 353 -2.94 -24.86 -2.55
N LYS A 354 -4.11 -25.37 -2.13
CA LYS A 354 -4.28 -26.78 -1.73
C LYS A 354 -3.73 -27.67 -2.84
N ARG A 355 -2.55 -28.28 -2.63
CA ARG A 355 -2.14 -29.45 -3.40
C ARG A 355 -3.09 -30.58 -3.02
N GLU A 356 -4.03 -30.91 -3.90
CA GLU A 356 -4.80 -32.14 -3.79
C GLU A 356 -3.83 -33.32 -3.73
N LYS A 357 -3.85 -34.07 -2.63
CA LYS A 357 -3.16 -35.36 -2.54
C LYS A 357 -3.91 -36.34 -3.44
N PRO A 358 -3.22 -37.13 -4.30
CA PRO A 358 -3.90 -38.14 -5.08
C PRO A 358 -4.49 -39.21 -4.17
N ALA A 359 -5.76 -39.55 -4.43
CA ALA A 359 -6.51 -40.55 -3.69
C ALA A 359 -5.78 -41.90 -3.69
N ARG A 360 -5.44 -42.38 -2.50
CA ARG A 360 -4.86 -43.70 -2.29
C ARG A 360 -5.96 -44.75 -2.47
N LYS A 361 -6.03 -45.39 -3.65
CA LYS A 361 -6.87 -46.56 -3.87
C LYS A 361 -6.40 -47.69 -2.94
N THR A 362 -7.22 -48.06 -1.97
CA THR A 362 -7.05 -49.25 -1.15
C THR A 362 -7.43 -50.48 -1.96
N ALA A 363 -6.44 -51.20 -2.49
CA ALA A 363 -6.64 -52.55 -3.00
C ALA A 363 -6.76 -53.51 -1.82
N LYS A 364 -7.93 -54.14 -1.68
CA LYS A 364 -8.25 -55.16 -0.67
C LYS A 364 -7.71 -56.50 -1.18
N ALA A 365 -6.76 -57.10 -0.46
CA ALA A 365 -6.32 -58.48 -0.75
C ALA A 365 -7.38 -59.49 -0.25
N PRO A 366 -7.60 -60.63 -0.95
CA PRO A 366 -8.55 -61.64 -0.50
C PRO A 366 -7.94 -62.52 0.60
N LYS A 367 -8.76 -62.88 1.60
CA LYS A 367 -8.44 -63.87 2.64
C LYS A 367 -8.44 -65.30 2.04
N PRO A 368 -7.55 -66.21 2.49
CA PRO A 368 -7.66 -67.62 2.15
C PRO A 368 -8.71 -68.32 3.03
N GLU A 369 -9.50 -69.21 2.42
CA GLU A 369 -10.40 -70.14 3.12
C GLU A 369 -9.60 -71.23 3.85
N PRO A 370 -10.06 -71.70 5.03
CA PRO A 370 -9.46 -72.82 5.74
C PRO A 370 -9.98 -74.17 5.23
N ARG A 371 -9.10 -75.18 5.23
CA ARG A 371 -9.48 -76.60 5.31
C ARG A 371 -9.67 -77.01 6.75
#